data_AF-A0A534TDW6-F1
#
_entry.id   AF-A0A534TDW6-F1
#
_cell.length_a   1.000
_cell.length_b   1.000
_cell.length_c   1.000
_cell.angle_alpha   90.00
_cell.angle_beta   90.00
_cell.angle_gamma   90.00
#
_symmetry.space_group_name_H-M   'P 1'
#
loop_
_entity.id
_entity.type
_entity.pdbx_description
1 polymer ?
#
loop_
_entity_poly.entity_id
_entity_poly.type
_entity_poly.pdbx_seq_one_letter_code
_entity_poly.pdbx_strand_id
1 'polypeptide(L)' 'MLVNLAVIQELIAAHIPNRHALAWRDCTFTYADLTARTRRLGRALLRLGLGCRRERRELDPWESGHDQVAVYCHNGNE' A
#
# COMPACT_ATOMS: atom_id res chain seq x y z
N MET A 1 3.02 16.29 -11.02
CA MET A 1 2.65 15.94 -9.64
C MET A 1 2.65 14.42 -9.57
N LEU A 2 3.64 13.80 -8.92
CA LEU A 2 3.67 12.35 -8.82
C LEU A 2 2.51 11.90 -7.94
N VAL A 3 1.66 11.03 -8.49
CA VAL A 3 0.52 10.48 -7.77
C VAL A 3 1.04 9.48 -6.74
N ASN A 4 0.89 9.78 -5.44
CA ASN A 4 1.19 8.83 -4.38
C ASN A 4 -0.04 7.94 -4.14
N LEU A 5 0.03 6.69 -4.60
CA LEU A 5 -1.07 5.74 -4.51
C LEU A 5 -1.49 5.46 -3.05
N ALA A 6 -0.53 5.40 -2.12
CA ALA A 6 -0.82 5.18 -0.71
C ALA A 6 -1.62 6.35 -0.12
N VAL A 7 -1.25 7.60 -0.44
CA VAL A 7 -2.01 8.78 0.01
C VAL A 7 -3.43 8.78 -0.57
N ILE A 8 -3.59 8.43 -1.84
CA ILE A 8 -4.92 8.31 -2.45
C ILE A 8 -5.76 7.26 -1.73
N GLN A 9 -5.20 6.08 -1.45
CA GLN A 9 -5.92 5.03 -0.73
C GLN A 9 -6.36 5.48 0.67
N GLU A 10 -5.51 6.20 1.39
CA GLU A 10 -5.83 6.79 2.69
C GLU A 10 -6.98 7.80 2.59
N LEU A 11 -6.95 8.67 1.58
CA LEU A 11 -8.03 9.63 1.33
C LEU A 11 -9.35 8.93 0.97
N ILE A 12 -9.32 7.91 0.13
CA ILE A 12 -10.53 7.15 -0.24
C ILE A 12 -11.13 6.48 1.01
N ALA A 13 -10.30 5.82 1.83
CA ALA A 13 -10.77 5.17 3.05
C ALA A 13 -11.30 6.18 4.08
N ALA A 14 -10.80 7.40 4.11
CA ALA A 14 -11.34 8.46 4.96
C ALA A 14 -12.71 8.98 4.50
N HIS A 15 -12.94 9.08 3.19
CA HIS A 15 -14.17 9.69 2.64
C HIS A 15 -15.29 8.68 2.34
N ILE A 16 -14.95 7.46 1.94
CA ILE A 16 -15.92 6.40 1.60
C ILE A 16 -15.57 5.05 2.26
N PRO A 17 -15.39 5.02 3.60
CA PRO A 17 -14.84 3.86 4.32
C PRO A 17 -15.62 2.56 4.07
N ASN A 18 -16.95 2.64 4.00
CA ASN A 18 -17.84 1.49 3.90
C ASN A 18 -18.06 0.99 2.46
N ARG A 19 -17.52 1.68 1.44
CA ARG A 19 -17.62 1.19 0.07
C ARG A 19 -16.75 -0.04 -0.12
N HIS A 20 -17.27 -1.02 -0.85
CA HIS A 20 -16.52 -2.21 -1.25
C HIS A 20 -15.32 -1.81 -2.12
N ALA A 21 -14.14 -2.28 -1.73
CA ALA A 21 -12.86 -2.01 -2.38
C ALA A 21 -12.30 -3.24 -3.11
N LEU A 22 -12.50 -4.43 -2.53
CA LEU A 22 -11.99 -5.70 -3.07
C LEU A 22 -13.03 -6.79 -2.86
N ALA A 23 -13.35 -7.52 -3.93
CA ALA A 23 -14.14 -8.74 -3.88
C ALA A 23 -13.23 -9.94 -4.21
N TRP A 24 -13.23 -10.95 -3.35
CA TRP A 24 -12.46 -12.19 -3.53
C TRP A 24 -13.29 -13.39 -3.06
N ARG A 25 -13.77 -14.20 -4.02
CA ARG A 25 -14.68 -15.32 -3.76
C ARG A 25 -15.88 -14.83 -2.92
N ASP A 26 -16.16 -15.47 -1.80
CA ASP A 26 -17.26 -15.12 -0.89
C ASP A 26 -16.89 -14.01 0.12
N CYS A 27 -15.68 -13.43 0.02
CA CYS A 27 -15.22 -12.35 0.88
C CYS A 27 -15.28 -11.01 0.14
N THR A 28 -15.79 -9.98 0.81
CA THR A 28 -15.71 -8.60 0.33
C THR A 28 -15.12 -7.70 1.40
N PHE A 29 -14.17 -6.87 1.01
CA PHE A 29 -13.49 -5.92 1.89
C PHE A 29 -13.95 -4.51 1.55
N THR A 30 -14.22 -3.71 2.58
CA THR A 30 -14.44 -2.27 2.42
C THR A 30 -13.09 -1.53 2.28
N TYR A 31 -13.14 -0.25 1.88
CA TYR A 31 -11.93 0.58 1.87
C TYR A 31 -11.32 0.74 3.27
N ALA A 32 -12.15 0.76 4.32
CA ALA A 32 -11.66 0.75 5.69
C ALA A 32 -10.89 -0.54 6.03
N ASP A 33 -11.42 -1.70 5.64
CA ASP A 33 -10.77 -3.01 5.88
C ASP A 33 -9.43 -3.10 5.14
N LEU A 34 -9.43 -2.70 3.86
CA LEU A 34 -8.25 -2.72 3.02
C LEU A 34 -7.15 -1.82 3.62
N THR A 35 -7.47 -0.58 3.98
CA THR A 35 -6.52 0.35 4.59
C THR A 35 -6.03 -0.11 5.96
N ALA A 36 -6.89 -0.69 6.79
CA ALA A 36 -6.46 -1.25 8.06
C ALA A 36 -5.46 -2.40 7.86
N ARG A 37 -5.69 -3.26 6.86
CA ARG A 37 -4.80 -4.38 6.53
C ARG A 37 -3.47 -3.91 5.96
N THR A 38 -3.47 -3.02 4.97
CA THR A 38 -2.23 -2.50 4.36
C THR A 38 -1.40 -1.70 5.37
N ARG A 39 -2.02 -0.94 6.29
CA ARG A 39 -1.30 -0.28 7.39
C ARG A 39 -0.60 -1.26 8.33
N ARG A 40 -1.22 -2.40 8.65
CA ARG A 40 -0.57 -3.44 9.48
C ARG A 40 0.66 -4.01 8.76
N LEU A 41 0.54 -4.30 7.46
CA LEU A 41 1.66 -4.77 6.63
C LEU A 41 2.77 -3.71 6.56
N GLY A 42 2.45 -2.46 6.24
CA GLY A 42 3.43 -1.37 6.18
C GLY A 42 4.18 -1.18 7.50
N ARG A 43 3.49 -1.23 8.65
CA ARG A 43 4.13 -1.20 9.97
C ARG A 43 5.03 -2.41 10.21
N ALA A 44 4.68 -3.59 9.72
CA ALA A 44 5.53 -4.77 9.82
C ALA A 44 6.81 -4.61 9.00
N LEU A 45 6.73 -4.11 7.75
CA LEU A 45 7.89 -3.82 6.91
C LEU A 45 8.81 -2.76 7.54
N LEU A 46 8.23 -1.69 8.08
CA LEU A 46 8.99 -0.67 8.80
C LEU A 46 9.75 -1.24 10.01
N ARG A 47 9.14 -2.16 10.76
CA ARG A 47 9.80 -2.86 11.88
C ARG A 47 10.95 -3.77 11.44
N LEU A 48 10.91 -4.27 10.20
CA LEU A 48 12.04 -4.99 9.59
C LEU A 48 13.11 -4.03 9.03
N GLY A 49 12.94 -2.72 9.22
CA GLY A 49 13.87 -1.70 8.76
C GLY A 49 13.72 -1.36 7.28
N LEU A 50 12.66 -1.83 6.60
CA LEU A 50 12.40 -1.57 5.19
C LEU A 50 11.67 -0.24 4.99
N GLY A 51 12.10 0.60 4.04
CA GLY A 51 11.45 1.88 3.80
C GLY A 51 12.16 2.77 2.76
N CYS A 52 12.01 4.08 2.91
CA CYS A 52 12.66 5.09 2.07
C CYS A 52 14.10 5.31 2.53
N ARG A 53 15.04 5.14 1.60
CA ARG A 53 16.48 5.41 1.77
C ARG A 53 16.88 6.76 1.20
N ARG A 54 16.28 7.15 0.07
CA ARG A 54 16.51 8.43 -0.62
C ARG A 54 15.17 8.98 -1.11
N GLU A 55 14.87 10.22 -0.76
CA GLU A 55 13.61 10.85 -1.16
C GLU A 55 13.56 11.11 -2.67
N ARG A 56 12.34 11.11 -3.25
CA ARG A 56 12.12 11.20 -4.71
C ARG A 56 12.82 12.40 -5.38
N ARG A 57 12.98 13.50 -4.64
CA ARG A 57 13.63 14.74 -5.11
C ARG A 57 15.14 14.59 -5.36
N GLU A 58 15.76 13.55 -4.81
CA GLU A 58 17.21 13.31 -4.85
C GLU A 58 17.61 12.24 -5.87
N LEU A 59 16.66 11.79 -6.69
CA LEU A 59 16.77 10.59 -7.52
C LEU A 59 16.53 10.91 -9.00
N ASP A 60 17.30 10.26 -9.88
CA ASP A 60 17.03 10.26 -11.32
C ASP A 60 15.77 9.45 -11.66
N PRO A 61 15.06 9.72 -12.78
CA PRO A 61 13.75 9.12 -13.07
C PRO A 61 13.65 7.59 -13.00
N TRP A 62 14.75 6.88 -13.25
CA TRP A 62 14.82 5.41 -13.21
C TRP A 62 15.29 4.84 -11.86
N GLU A 63 15.76 5.67 -10.92
CA GLU A 63 16.21 5.22 -9.61
C GLU A 63 15.03 4.96 -8.66
N SER A 64 15.16 3.91 -7.85
CA SER A 64 14.31 3.66 -6.69
C SER A 64 15.04 4.07 -5.42
N GLY A 65 14.43 4.96 -4.64
CA GLY A 65 14.92 5.32 -3.31
C GLY A 65 14.33 4.47 -2.20
N HIS A 66 13.39 3.58 -2.48
CA HIS A 66 12.83 2.64 -1.52
C HIS A 66 13.56 1.29 -1.60
N ASP A 67 13.61 0.59 -0.47
CA ASP A 67 13.99 -0.83 -0.46
C ASP A 67 13.03 -1.64 -1.35
N GLN A 68 13.59 -2.62 -2.06
CA GLN A 68 12.81 -3.48 -2.95
C GLN A 68 12.34 -4.72 -2.20
N VAL A 69 11.05 -5.04 -2.33
CA VAL A 69 10.42 -6.21 -1.72
C VAL A 69 9.91 -7.12 -2.82
N ALA A 70 10.41 -8.34 -2.88
CA ALA A 70 9.87 -9.37 -3.77
C ALA A 70 8.59 -9.96 -3.18
N VAL A 71 7.52 -9.99 -3.96
CA VAL A 71 6.24 -10.60 -3.59
C VAL A 71 6.09 -11.90 -4.36
N TYR A 72 6.19 -13.03 -3.66
CA TYR A 72 5.97 -14.36 -4.22
C TYR A 72 4.71 -14.96 -3.60
N CYS A 73 3.59 -14.84 -4.32
CA CYS A 73 2.30 -15.32 -3.88
C CYS A 73 1.48 -15.84 -5.08
N HIS A 74 0.49 -16.66 -4.79
CA HIS A 74 -0.55 -16.96 -5.78
C HIS A 74 -1.46 -15.74 -5.96
N ASN A 75 -2.30 -15.75 -7.00
CA ASN A 75 -3.36 -14.76 -7.12
C ASN A 75 -4.38 -15.01 -6.00
N GLY A 76 -4.40 -14.12 -5.01
CA GLY A 76 -5.23 -14.21 -3.82
C GLY A 76 -5.44 -12.85 -3.19
N ASN A 77 -6.10 -12.84 -2.03
CA ASN A 77 -6.41 -11.62 -1.29
C ASN A 77 -5.48 -11.40 -0.09
N GLU A 78 -4.26 -11.97 -0.10
CA GLU A 78 -3.23 -11.83 0.95
C GLU A 78 -2.87 -10.37 1.27
#